data_AF-A0ABD3C2X3-F1
#
_entry.id   AF-A0ABD3C2X3-F1
#
_cell.length_a   1.000
_cell.length_b   1.000
_cell.length_c   1.000
_cell.angle_alpha   90.00
_cell.angle_beta   90.00
_cell.angle_gamma   90.00
#
_symmetry.space_group_name_H-M   'P 1'
#
loop_
_entity.id
_entity.type
_entity.pdbx_description
1 polymer ?
#
loop_
_entity_poly.entity_id
_entity_poly.type
_entity_poly.pdbx_seq_one_letter_code
_entity_poly.pdbx_strand_id
1 'polypeptide(L)'
;MANLRVGFDSLYFARIDYQDRAKRKDEKKLEVIWQGSKSRGSSSQIFAGAFKSHYSPPTGFHFEVNDDSPIVQDADTNLYYPQDDTNLFDYNVEERVSDFVNAALSMANVTRSNHIMWTMGDDFQYEYAETWFRNMDKLIHYVNQDGRVNALYSTPSIYTDAKHALNEPWPLKTDDYFP
;
A
#
# COMPACT_ATOMS: atom_id res chain seq x y z
N MET A 1 19.52 0.32 -15.58
CA MET A 1 19.06 1.72 -15.47
C MET A 1 20.18 2.53 -14.83
N ALA A 2 20.32 3.82 -15.12
CA ALA A 2 21.35 4.64 -14.47
C ALA A 2 20.82 5.10 -13.10
N ASN A 3 21.40 4.55 -12.03
CA ASN A 3 20.91 4.76 -10.66
C ASN A 3 21.35 6.13 -10.11
N LEU A 4 20.54 6.69 -9.22
CA LEU A 4 20.92 7.82 -8.39
C LEU A 4 22.26 7.52 -7.69
N ARG A 5 23.11 8.53 -7.46
CA ARG A 5 24.51 8.39 -7.00
C ARG A 5 24.70 7.59 -5.69
N VAL A 6 23.63 7.34 -4.94
CA VAL A 6 23.60 6.58 -3.69
C VAL A 6 23.16 5.12 -3.85
N GLY A 7 22.89 4.66 -5.09
CA GLY A 7 22.57 3.27 -5.41
C GLY A 7 21.10 2.89 -5.23
N PHE A 8 20.21 3.84 -4.94
CA PHE A 8 18.77 3.56 -4.79
C PHE A 8 18.07 3.44 -6.14
N ASP A 9 17.15 2.48 -6.23
CA ASP A 9 16.27 2.28 -7.39
C ASP A 9 14.95 3.07 -7.26
N SER A 10 14.50 3.31 -6.02
CA SER A 10 13.22 3.97 -5.73
C SER A 10 13.25 4.93 -4.54
N LEU A 11 12.38 5.94 -4.56
CA LEU A 11 12.06 6.81 -3.42
C LEU A 11 10.54 6.93 -3.27
N TYR A 12 10.04 6.70 -2.06
CA TYR A 12 8.62 6.83 -1.74
C TYR A 12 8.40 7.87 -0.65
N PHE A 13 7.35 8.67 -0.79
CA PHE A 13 7.08 9.77 0.13
C PHE A 13 5.60 10.16 0.15
N ALA A 14 5.15 10.71 1.28
CA ALA A 14 3.76 11.09 1.45
C ALA A 14 3.48 12.53 1.04
N ARG A 15 4.36 13.49 1.36
CA ARG A 15 4.05 14.92 1.33
C ARG A 15 4.39 15.54 -0.03
N ILE A 16 3.36 16.07 -0.68
CA ILE A 16 3.36 16.93 -1.88
C ILE A 16 2.15 17.86 -1.76
N ASP A 17 2.17 18.99 -2.48
CA ASP A 17 1.04 19.91 -2.55
C ASP A 17 -0.29 19.19 -2.88
N TYR A 18 -1.38 19.64 -2.25
CA TYR A 18 -2.66 18.96 -2.35
C TYR A 18 -3.30 19.08 -3.73
N GLN A 19 -3.05 20.18 -4.47
CA GLN A 19 -3.51 20.38 -5.84
C GLN A 19 -2.70 19.51 -6.81
N ASP A 20 -1.37 19.44 -6.63
CA ASP A 20 -0.52 18.51 -7.39
C ASP A 20 -0.96 17.05 -7.15
N ARG A 21 -1.27 16.68 -5.90
CA ARG A 21 -1.79 15.35 -5.59
C ARG A 21 -3.10 15.04 -6.29
N ALA A 22 -4.06 15.96 -6.26
CA ALA A 22 -5.36 15.79 -6.93
C ALA A 22 -5.14 15.56 -8.43
N LYS A 23 -4.35 16.42 -9.09
CA LYS A 23 -4.01 16.28 -10.50
C LYS A 23 -3.31 14.96 -10.82
N ARG A 24 -2.36 14.53 -9.98
CA ARG A 24 -1.65 13.25 -10.17
C ARG A 24 -2.55 12.04 -10.02
N LYS A 25 -3.57 12.08 -9.16
CA LYS A 25 -4.57 11.01 -9.05
C LYS A 25 -5.35 10.89 -10.35
N ASP A 26 -5.86 12.01 -10.86
CA ASP A 26 -6.67 12.04 -12.08
C ASP A 26 -5.87 11.59 -13.31
N GLU A 27 -4.59 11.96 -13.38
CA GLU A 27 -3.71 11.61 -14.49
C GLU A 27 -2.94 10.28 -14.31
N LYS A 28 -3.14 9.59 -13.17
CA LYS A 28 -2.35 8.41 -12.74
C LYS A 28 -0.84 8.67 -12.82
N LYS A 29 -0.37 9.77 -12.23
CA LYS A 29 1.04 10.23 -12.19
C LYS A 29 1.58 10.41 -10.77
N LEU A 30 1.04 9.63 -9.83
CA LEU A 30 1.61 9.51 -8.48
C LEU A 30 2.99 8.84 -8.51
N GLU A 31 3.22 7.97 -9.50
CA GLU A 31 4.48 7.29 -9.75
C GLU A 31 5.11 7.80 -11.05
N VAL A 32 6.39 8.16 -10.97
CA VAL A 32 7.13 8.83 -12.05
C VAL A 32 8.59 8.39 -12.07
N ILE A 33 9.26 8.62 -13.19
CA ILE A 33 10.72 8.69 -13.22
C ILE A 33 11.12 10.13 -12.92
N TRP A 34 11.80 10.35 -11.81
CA TRP A 34 12.23 11.67 -11.38
C TRP A 34 13.68 11.95 -11.78
N GLN A 35 13.88 12.99 -12.57
CA GLN A 35 15.18 13.55 -12.95
C GLN A 35 15.40 14.89 -12.23
N GLY A 36 15.82 14.81 -10.96
CA GLY A 36 16.04 16.00 -10.13
C GLY A 36 17.27 16.83 -10.50
N SER A 37 18.19 16.29 -11.32
CA SER A 37 19.42 16.98 -11.72
C SER A 37 19.38 17.45 -13.17
N LYS A 38 19.28 18.76 -13.39
CA LYS A 38 19.27 19.38 -14.74
C LYS A 38 20.50 19.01 -15.58
N SER A 39 21.68 18.91 -14.95
CA SER A 39 22.93 18.62 -15.65
C SER A 39 23.15 17.13 -15.96
N ARG A 40 22.40 16.23 -15.32
CA ARG A 40 22.58 14.78 -15.47
C ARG A 40 21.40 14.06 -16.10
N GLY A 41 20.20 14.63 -16.00
CA GLY A 41 18.99 14.07 -16.59
C GLY A 41 18.84 12.58 -16.27
N SER A 42 18.69 11.76 -17.32
CA SER A 42 18.49 10.32 -17.21
C SER A 42 19.66 9.54 -16.60
N SER A 43 20.87 10.11 -16.54
CA SER A 43 22.03 9.45 -15.93
C SER A 43 21.99 9.46 -14.39
N SER A 44 20.99 10.11 -13.80
CA SER A 44 20.80 10.25 -12.35
C SER A 44 19.31 10.35 -12.02
N GLN A 45 18.54 9.38 -12.51
CA GLN A 45 17.09 9.31 -12.30
C GLN A 45 16.72 8.26 -11.24
N ILE A 46 15.52 8.37 -10.69
CA ILE A 46 15.00 7.45 -9.69
C ILE A 46 13.51 7.20 -9.93
N PHE A 47 13.02 5.99 -9.64
CA PHE A 47 11.59 5.74 -9.57
C PHE A 47 11.03 6.42 -8.32
N ALA A 48 10.11 7.38 -8.48
CA ALA A 48 9.57 8.17 -7.39
C ALA A 48 8.07 7.93 -7.25
N GLY A 49 7.62 7.56 -6.05
CA GLY A 49 6.21 7.32 -5.75
C GLY A 49 5.70 8.24 -4.64
N ALA A 50 4.80 9.16 -5.00
CA ALA A 50 4.02 9.92 -4.02
C ALA A 50 2.79 9.11 -3.59
N PHE A 51 2.57 8.91 -2.30
CA PHE A 51 1.42 8.13 -1.83
C PHE A 51 0.07 8.77 -2.19
N LYS A 52 -0.98 7.95 -2.31
CA LYS A 52 -2.33 8.43 -2.62
C LYS A 52 -2.82 9.48 -1.61
N SER A 53 -2.46 9.37 -0.34
CA SER A 53 -2.90 10.34 0.68
C SER A 53 -1.83 10.55 1.75
N HIS A 54 -1.78 9.67 2.75
CA HIS A 54 -0.84 9.71 3.85
C HIS A 54 0.11 8.50 3.80
N TYR A 55 0.92 8.31 4.83
CA TYR A 55 1.74 7.11 5.02
C TYR A 55 1.07 6.07 5.93
N SER A 56 -0.24 6.23 6.17
CA SER A 56 -1.10 5.32 6.94
C SER A 56 -1.73 4.23 6.08
N PRO A 57 -2.26 3.14 6.67
CA PRO A 57 -3.09 2.18 5.94
C PRO A 57 -4.38 2.83 5.43
N PRO A 58 -5.13 2.15 4.53
CA PRO A 58 -6.50 2.56 4.23
C PRO A 58 -7.36 2.63 5.50
N THR A 59 -8.37 3.52 5.49
CA THR A 59 -9.32 3.65 6.59
C THR A 59 -9.92 2.30 6.97
N GLY A 60 -9.93 1.99 8.28
CA GLY A 60 -10.41 0.72 8.82
C GLY A 60 -9.40 -0.42 8.78
N PHE A 61 -8.14 -0.17 8.43
CA PHE A 61 -7.05 -1.16 8.41
C PHE A 61 -5.87 -0.75 9.31
N HIS A 62 -6.13 0.01 10.36
CA HIS A 62 -5.16 0.34 11.39
C HIS A 62 -5.27 -0.69 12.52
N PHE A 63 -4.18 -1.38 12.86
CA PHE A 63 -4.26 -2.56 13.75
C PHE A 63 -3.39 -2.43 14.99
N GLU A 64 -3.24 -1.21 15.50
CA GLU A 64 -2.53 -0.98 16.76
C GLU A 64 -3.30 -1.52 17.96
N VAL A 65 -2.56 -1.79 19.04
CA VAL A 65 -3.17 -2.11 20.31
C VAL A 65 -4.13 -0.99 20.76
N ASN A 66 -5.35 -1.39 21.15
CA ASN A 66 -6.43 -0.48 21.57
C ASN A 66 -6.95 0.50 20.50
N ASP A 67 -6.69 0.25 19.21
CA ASP A 67 -7.36 0.99 18.12
C ASP A 67 -8.81 0.52 17.94
N ASP A 68 -9.69 1.42 17.50
CA ASP A 68 -11.11 1.15 17.26
C ASP A 68 -11.39 0.51 15.88
N SER A 69 -10.38 0.35 15.04
CA SER A 69 -10.54 -0.23 13.70
C SER A 69 -11.00 -1.70 13.77
N PRO A 70 -11.93 -2.10 12.88
CA PRO A 70 -12.45 -3.47 12.90
C PRO A 70 -11.37 -4.49 12.52
N ILE A 71 -11.17 -5.46 13.42
CA ILE A 71 -10.31 -6.63 13.18
C ILE A 71 -11.06 -7.71 12.37
N VAL A 72 -10.31 -8.68 11.85
CA VAL A 72 -10.91 -9.88 11.26
C VAL A 72 -11.31 -10.84 12.37
N GLN A 73 -12.60 -11.12 12.47
CA GLN A 73 -13.20 -12.07 13.39
C GLN A 73 -13.64 -13.31 12.62
N ASP A 74 -12.91 -14.39 12.83
CA ASP A 74 -13.14 -15.73 12.27
C ASP A 74 -13.36 -16.75 13.40
N ALA A 75 -13.59 -18.02 13.05
CA ALA A 75 -13.76 -19.09 14.03
C ALA A 75 -12.56 -19.25 14.99
N ASP A 76 -11.34 -18.90 14.57
CA ASP A 76 -10.11 -19.00 15.35
C ASP A 76 -9.89 -17.84 16.32
N THR A 77 -10.54 -16.68 16.10
CA THR A 77 -10.41 -15.54 17.02
C THR A 77 -10.98 -15.78 18.41
N ASN A 78 -11.87 -16.76 18.56
CA ASN A 78 -12.51 -17.04 19.84
C ASN A 78 -11.76 -18.15 20.57
N LEU A 79 -10.72 -17.78 21.32
CA LEU A 79 -9.95 -18.71 22.19
C LEU A 79 -10.82 -19.47 23.22
N TYR A 80 -12.10 -19.09 23.36
CA TYR A 80 -13.03 -19.63 24.33
C TYR A 80 -14.12 -20.56 23.72
N TYR A 81 -14.31 -20.58 22.40
CA TYR A 81 -15.32 -21.41 21.75
C TYR A 81 -14.72 -22.29 20.64
N PRO A 82 -15.15 -23.56 20.51
CA PRO A 82 -14.59 -24.51 19.54
C PRO A 82 -14.76 -24.05 18.08
N GLN A 83 -13.73 -24.31 17.27
CA GLN A 83 -13.47 -23.81 15.91
C GLN A 83 -14.50 -24.16 14.80
N ASP A 84 -15.64 -24.76 15.14
CA ASP A 84 -16.61 -25.27 14.15
C ASP A 84 -17.93 -24.48 14.11
N ASP A 85 -18.06 -23.38 14.85
CA ASP A 85 -19.28 -22.56 14.85
C ASP A 85 -19.12 -21.32 13.98
N THR A 86 -19.62 -21.35 12.75
CA THR A 86 -19.75 -20.14 11.91
C THR A 86 -20.87 -19.21 12.42
N ASN A 87 -21.62 -19.57 13.46
CA ASN A 87 -22.61 -18.71 14.12
C ASN A 87 -22.00 -17.91 15.29
N LEU A 88 -20.69 -17.68 15.29
CA LEU A 88 -20.10 -16.67 16.16
C LEU A 88 -20.82 -15.33 15.96
N PHE A 89 -21.27 -14.74 17.06
CA PHE A 89 -22.03 -13.49 17.08
C PHE A 89 -21.34 -12.35 16.32
N ASP A 90 -20.00 -12.42 16.19
CA ASP A 90 -19.17 -11.37 15.62
C ASP A 90 -18.37 -11.81 14.36
N TYR A 91 -18.70 -12.94 13.72
CA TYR A 91 -18.01 -13.38 12.49
C TYR A 91 -18.18 -12.34 11.36
N ASN A 92 -17.08 -11.83 10.81
CA ASN A 92 -17.12 -10.71 9.85
C ASN A 92 -16.22 -10.88 8.61
N VAL A 93 -15.70 -12.09 8.34
CA VAL A 93 -14.71 -12.32 7.27
C VAL A 93 -15.15 -11.78 5.91
N GLU A 94 -16.38 -12.06 5.46
CA GLU A 94 -16.87 -11.62 4.14
C GLU A 94 -16.92 -10.08 4.00
N GLU A 95 -17.33 -9.39 5.08
CA GLU A 95 -17.34 -7.93 5.16
C GLU A 95 -15.91 -7.40 5.07
N ARG A 96 -14.99 -7.93 5.88
CA ARG A 96 -13.59 -7.46 5.91
C ARG A 96 -12.85 -7.72 4.61
N VAL A 97 -13.12 -8.84 3.94
CA VAL A 97 -12.62 -9.10 2.58
C VAL A 97 -13.18 -8.10 1.58
N SER A 98 -14.48 -7.80 1.65
CA SER A 98 -15.11 -6.82 0.75
C SER A 98 -14.57 -5.41 0.97
N ASP A 99 -14.35 -5.00 2.22
CA ASP A 99 -13.68 -3.74 2.56
C ASP A 99 -12.27 -3.67 1.97
N PHE A 100 -11.50 -4.77 2.09
CA PHE A 100 -10.14 -4.85 1.57
C PHE A 100 -10.12 -4.68 0.06
N VAL A 101 -10.99 -5.42 -0.64
CA VAL A 101 -11.14 -5.36 -2.10
C VAL A 101 -11.53 -3.95 -2.53
N ASN A 102 -12.51 -3.32 -1.86
CA ASN A 102 -12.95 -1.96 -2.18
C ASN A 102 -11.83 -0.92 -1.99
N ALA A 103 -11.07 -1.01 -0.90
CA ALA A 103 -9.91 -0.15 -0.66
C ALA A 103 -8.82 -0.37 -1.73
N ALA A 104 -8.56 -1.63 -2.10
CA ALA A 104 -7.57 -1.99 -3.11
C ALA A 104 -7.95 -1.44 -4.49
N LEU A 105 -9.20 -1.61 -4.91
CA LEU A 105 -9.72 -1.09 -6.18
C LEU A 105 -9.70 0.45 -6.21
N SER A 106 -10.03 1.10 -5.09
CA SER A 106 -9.93 2.56 -4.93
C SER A 106 -8.49 3.08 -5.06
N MET A 107 -7.50 2.28 -4.67
CA MET A 107 -6.08 2.61 -4.86
C MET A 107 -5.59 2.27 -6.28
N ALA A 108 -6.03 1.15 -6.85
CA ALA A 108 -5.72 0.75 -8.22
C ALA A 108 -6.26 1.77 -9.23
N ASN A 109 -7.41 2.40 -8.96
CA ASN A 109 -8.00 3.37 -9.87
C ASN A 109 -7.09 4.60 -10.13
N VAL A 110 -6.24 4.98 -9.17
CA VAL A 110 -5.34 6.15 -9.28
C VAL A 110 -3.87 5.76 -9.50
N THR A 111 -3.59 4.46 -9.65
CA THR A 111 -2.24 3.90 -9.80
C THR A 111 -2.12 3.29 -11.20
N ARG A 112 -0.94 3.34 -11.82
CA ARG A 112 -0.68 2.59 -13.08
C ARG A 112 -0.36 1.15 -12.75
N SER A 113 -0.57 0.22 -13.68
CA SER A 113 -0.39 -1.23 -13.52
C SER A 113 -1.37 -1.91 -12.55
N ASN A 114 -1.19 -3.21 -12.38
CA ASN A 114 -1.92 -4.09 -11.46
C ASN A 114 -1.22 -4.28 -10.10
N HIS A 115 -0.17 -3.52 -9.79
CA HIS A 115 0.49 -3.52 -8.49
C HIS A 115 0.22 -2.21 -7.74
N ILE A 116 -0.24 -2.33 -6.49
CA ILE A 116 -0.40 -1.23 -5.53
C ILE A 116 0.35 -1.56 -4.23
N MET A 117 0.68 -0.54 -3.45
CA MET A 117 1.37 -0.69 -2.16
C MET A 117 0.57 -0.05 -1.04
N TRP A 118 0.24 -0.81 0.00
CA TRP A 118 -0.31 -0.26 1.25
C TRP A 118 0.83 -0.05 2.25
N THR A 119 0.85 1.13 2.86
CA THR A 119 1.74 1.44 3.98
C THR A 119 1.04 1.03 5.27
N MET A 120 1.16 -0.24 5.63
CA MET A 120 0.59 -0.79 6.87
C MET A 120 1.42 -0.30 8.06
N GLY A 121 1.03 0.83 8.65
CA GLY A 121 1.71 1.46 9.77
C GLY A 121 1.39 2.96 9.86
N ASP A 122 1.90 3.63 10.87
CA ASP A 122 1.74 5.08 11.08
C ASP A 122 2.81 5.57 12.08
N ASP A 123 2.70 6.80 12.59
CA ASP A 123 3.56 7.34 13.65
C ASP A 123 3.58 6.43 14.90
N PHE A 124 4.75 5.90 15.28
CA PHE A 124 4.97 5.08 16.48
C PHE A 124 4.09 3.81 16.61
N GLN A 125 3.65 3.25 15.49
CA GLN A 125 2.89 2.00 15.48
C GLN A 125 3.80 0.78 15.64
N TYR A 126 3.17 -0.39 15.72
CA TYR A 126 3.75 -1.69 16.03
C TYR A 126 4.32 -1.80 17.45
N GLU A 127 3.77 -1.08 18.44
CA GLU A 127 4.13 -1.25 19.85
C GLU A 127 3.89 -2.70 20.29
N TYR A 128 2.75 -3.25 19.86
CA TYR A 128 2.47 -4.68 19.92
C TYR A 128 2.23 -5.25 18.53
N ALA A 129 3.32 -5.53 17.80
CA ALA A 129 3.30 -5.97 16.40
C ALA A 129 2.36 -7.15 16.08
N GLU A 130 2.09 -8.03 17.06
CA GLU A 130 1.21 -9.19 16.90
C GLU A 130 -0.23 -8.81 16.50
N THR A 131 -0.74 -7.64 16.91
CA THR A 131 -2.09 -7.20 16.49
C THR A 131 -2.14 -6.89 14.99
N TRP A 132 -1.08 -6.31 14.45
CA TRP A 132 -0.92 -6.05 13.02
C TRP A 132 -0.75 -7.34 12.24
N PHE A 133 0.23 -8.18 12.61
CA PHE A 133 0.56 -9.39 11.85
C PHE A 133 -0.61 -10.36 11.81
N ARG A 134 -1.26 -10.65 12.94
CA ARG A 134 -2.41 -11.54 12.99
C ARG A 134 -3.59 -11.09 12.12
N ASN A 135 -3.88 -9.79 12.07
CA ASN A 135 -4.93 -9.27 11.19
C ASN A 135 -4.51 -9.33 9.71
N MET A 136 -3.26 -8.99 9.41
CA MET A 136 -2.73 -9.07 8.04
C MET A 136 -2.68 -10.52 7.53
N ASP A 137 -2.31 -11.50 8.35
CA ASP A 137 -2.31 -12.91 7.98
C ASP A 137 -3.71 -13.39 7.59
N LYS A 138 -4.72 -13.08 8.42
CA LYS A 138 -6.12 -13.40 8.14
C LYS A 138 -6.61 -12.73 6.86
N LEU A 139 -6.33 -11.44 6.69
CA LEU A 139 -6.69 -10.72 5.47
C LEU A 139 -6.02 -11.33 4.25
N ILE A 140 -4.70 -11.59 4.27
CA ILE A 140 -3.98 -12.21 3.17
C ILE A 140 -4.58 -13.57 2.83
N HIS A 141 -4.88 -14.40 3.84
CA HIS A 141 -5.48 -15.70 3.66
C HIS A 141 -6.85 -15.62 2.96
N TYR A 142 -7.80 -14.90 3.56
CA TYR A 142 -9.18 -14.85 3.07
C TYR A 142 -9.32 -14.05 1.77
N VAL A 143 -8.56 -12.98 1.59
CA VAL A 143 -8.56 -12.21 0.33
C VAL A 143 -8.02 -13.05 -0.83
N ASN A 144 -6.94 -13.81 -0.61
CA ASN A 144 -6.39 -14.67 -1.65
C ASN A 144 -7.30 -15.86 -1.96
N GLN A 145 -8.05 -16.37 -0.98
CA GLN A 145 -9.08 -17.39 -1.20
C GLN A 145 -10.28 -16.84 -1.98
N ASP A 146 -10.72 -15.62 -1.68
CA ASP A 146 -11.77 -14.92 -2.41
C ASP A 146 -11.38 -14.67 -3.88
N GLY A 147 -10.12 -14.30 -4.12
CA GLY A 147 -9.52 -14.29 -5.45
C GLY A 147 -9.87 -13.10 -6.33
N ARG A 148 -10.68 -12.13 -5.87
CA ARG A 148 -10.91 -10.87 -6.60
C ARG A 148 -9.65 -10.01 -6.70
N VAL A 149 -8.77 -10.08 -5.71
CA VAL A 149 -7.44 -9.45 -5.68
C VAL A 149 -6.45 -10.40 -5.01
N ASN A 150 -5.14 -10.14 -5.17
CA ASN A 150 -4.09 -10.89 -4.47
C ASN A 150 -3.34 -9.97 -3.49
N ALA A 151 -3.23 -10.39 -2.24
CA ALA A 151 -2.51 -9.74 -1.17
C ALA A 151 -1.27 -10.55 -0.77
N LEU A 152 -0.20 -9.87 -0.38
CA LEU A 152 1.02 -10.48 0.14
C LEU A 152 1.75 -9.50 1.06
N TYR A 153 2.56 -10.03 1.98
CA TYR A 153 3.62 -9.24 2.59
C TYR A 153 4.62 -8.79 1.54
N SER A 154 5.09 -7.56 1.67
CA SER A 154 6.00 -6.97 0.70
C SER A 154 6.90 -5.93 1.36
N THR A 155 7.84 -5.41 0.59
CA THR A 155 8.68 -4.26 0.92
C THR A 155 8.65 -3.25 -0.23
N PRO A 156 9.06 -1.99 -0.01
CA PRO A 156 9.16 -1.03 -1.11
C PRO A 156 10.06 -1.49 -2.26
N SER A 157 11.11 -2.26 -1.98
CA SER A 157 12.01 -2.81 -3.00
C SER A 157 11.31 -3.89 -3.84
N ILE A 158 10.61 -4.84 -3.20
CA ILE A 158 9.84 -5.87 -3.91
C ILE A 158 8.73 -5.24 -4.76
N TYR A 159 8.05 -4.22 -4.23
CA TYR A 159 7.09 -3.45 -5.00
C TYR A 159 7.75 -2.78 -6.22
N THR A 160 8.90 -2.12 -6.05
CA THR A 160 9.65 -1.50 -7.15
C THR A 160 10.03 -2.53 -8.22
N ASP A 161 10.53 -3.69 -7.83
CA ASP A 161 10.92 -4.76 -8.75
C ASP A 161 9.74 -5.24 -9.58
N ALA A 162 8.57 -5.42 -8.95
CA ALA A 162 7.34 -5.75 -9.66
C ALA A 162 6.94 -4.65 -10.67
N LYS A 163 7.09 -3.37 -10.31
CA LYS A 163 6.79 -2.24 -11.22
C LYS A 163 7.77 -2.17 -12.39
N HIS A 164 9.05 -2.46 -12.17
CA HIS A 164 10.06 -2.51 -13.22
C HIS A 164 9.87 -3.71 -14.17
N ALA A 165 9.42 -4.85 -13.65
CA ALA A 165 9.20 -6.06 -14.43
C ALA A 165 8.12 -5.91 -15.52
N LEU A 166 7.18 -4.95 -15.36
CA LEU A 166 6.12 -4.68 -16.33
C LEU A 166 6.61 -4.01 -17.62
N ASN A 167 7.81 -3.43 -17.63
CA ASN A 167 8.39 -2.72 -18.77
C ASN A 167 7.46 -1.64 -19.38
N GLU A 168 6.67 -0.97 -18.53
CA GLU A 168 5.75 0.11 -18.93
C GLU A 168 6.43 1.49 -18.96
N PRO A 169 5.98 2.41 -19.83
CA PRO A 169 6.46 3.79 -19.83
C PRO A 169 5.88 4.58 -18.64
N TRP A 170 6.77 5.17 -17.85
CA TRP A 170 6.43 6.01 -16.70
C TRP A 170 6.51 7.50 -17.05
N PRO A 171 5.65 8.36 -16.46
CA PRO A 171 5.74 9.81 -16.66
C PRO A 171 7.06 10.35 -16.15
N LEU A 172 7.59 11.37 -16.84
CA LEU A 172 8.76 12.10 -16.39
C LEU A 172 8.36 13.20 -15.39
N LYS A 173 9.16 13.35 -14.34
CA LYS A 173 9.16 14.53 -13.46
C LYS A 173 10.57 15.15 -13.45
N THR A 174 10.65 16.47 -13.57
CA THR A 174 11.88 17.27 -13.41
C THR A 174 11.74 18.21 -12.23
N ASP A 175 12.80 18.93 -11.86
CA ASP A 175 12.77 19.93 -10.77
C ASP A 175 12.38 19.29 -9.41
N ASP A 176 11.52 19.92 -8.60
CA ASP A 176 11.26 19.54 -7.20
C ASP A 176 9.77 19.43 -6.84
N TYR A 177 9.46 19.14 -5.58
CA TYR A 177 8.09 19.07 -5.04
C TYR A 177 7.81 20.21 -4.04
N PHE A 178 8.43 21.38 -4.24
CA PHE A 178 8.24 22.55 -3.38
C PHE A 178 7.36 23.63 -4.03
N PRO A 179 6.74 24.51 -3.22
CA PRO A 179 6.54 24.38 -1.77
C PRO A 179 5.53 23.27 -1.39
#